data_AF-A0A0C9T1X2-F1
#
_entry.id   AF-A0A0C9T1X2-F1
#
_cell.length_a   1.000
_cell.length_b   1.000
_cell.length_c   1.000
_cell.angle_alpha   90.00
_cell.angle_beta   90.00
_cell.angle_gamma   90.00
#
_symmetry.space_group_name_H-M   'P 1'
#
loop_
_entity.id
_entity.type
_entity.pdbx_description
1 polymer ?
#
loop_
_entity_poly.entity_id
_entity_poly.type
_entity_poly.pdbx_seq_one_letter_code
_entity_poly.pdbx_strand_id
1 'polypeptide(L)'
;GDGGGWSVAADWHATSGMTNSLWHLVETTAAVAAATREPNLRERFHGDEYFIPIIDQLLGSRTGSTIKARRHVYKRAQEYMIEDGRLWKVGDKQSRRVPRVECIPSREGFNTALKAHMENGHWDVDITKLWLRDRYFWPHID
;
A
#
# COMPACT_ATOMS: atom_id res chain seq x y z
N GLY A 1 20.42 -45.18 50.18
CA GLY A 1 19.21 -45.16 49.35
C GLY A 1 19.23 -43.84 48.64
N ASP A 2 20.01 -43.79 47.57
CA ASP A 2 20.31 -42.60 46.78
C ASP A 2 19.23 -42.34 45.73
N GLY A 3 18.95 -41.06 45.51
CA GLY A 3 18.03 -40.52 44.52
C GLY A 3 17.65 -39.10 44.94
N GLY A 4 18.47 -38.06 44.74
CA GLY A 4 19.37 -37.85 43.62
C GLY A 4 18.65 -37.06 42.52
N GLY A 5 18.75 -35.72 42.61
CA GLY A 5 18.75 -34.83 41.45
C GLY A 5 17.45 -34.63 40.67
N TRP A 6 16.64 -33.65 41.08
CA TRP A 6 15.95 -32.80 40.09
C TRP A 6 16.26 -31.34 40.36
N SER A 7 17.52 -30.98 40.13
CA SER A 7 17.89 -29.65 39.67
C SER A 7 17.17 -29.41 38.35
N VAL A 8 16.14 -28.56 38.35
CA VAL A 8 15.68 -27.93 37.11
C VAL A 8 16.82 -27.00 36.68
N ALA A 9 17.63 -27.49 35.76
CA ALA A 9 18.70 -26.71 35.16
C ALA A 9 18.10 -25.51 34.42
N ALA A 10 18.83 -24.39 34.51
CA ALA A 10 18.59 -23.17 33.78
C ALA A 10 19.43 -23.22 32.50
N ASP A 11 18.92 -23.87 31.47
CA ASP A 11 19.70 -24.17 30.26
C ASP A 11 18.87 -24.20 28.96
N TRP A 12 17.82 -23.36 28.86
CA TRP A 12 17.17 -23.16 27.55
C TRP A 12 17.97 -22.24 26.60
N HIS A 13 19.08 -21.64 27.05
CA HIS A 13 20.07 -21.07 26.14
C HIS A 13 21.06 -22.15 25.69
N ALA A 14 20.57 -23.08 24.86
CA ALA A 14 21.40 -23.96 24.04
C ALA A 14 20.88 -23.95 22.60
N THR A 15 21.27 -22.89 21.91
CA THR A 15 21.83 -22.93 20.55
C THR A 15 21.20 -23.94 19.59
N SER A 16 20.17 -23.51 18.90
CA SER A 16 20.02 -23.84 17.48
C SER A 16 20.04 -22.53 16.73
N GLY A 17 21.23 -22.17 16.24
CA GLY A 17 21.40 -21.14 15.24
C GLY A 17 20.54 -21.48 14.04
N MET A 18 19.34 -20.91 13.99
CA MET A 18 18.51 -20.91 12.80
C MET A 18 18.03 -19.48 12.63
N THR A 19 18.96 -18.67 12.14
CA THR A 19 18.66 -17.45 11.40
C THR A 19 17.75 -17.82 10.23
N ASN A 20 16.45 -17.87 10.45
CA ASN A 20 15.48 -17.92 9.35
C ASN A 20 15.42 -16.54 8.69
N SER A 21 16.55 -16.13 8.12
CA SER A 21 16.59 -15.18 7.03
C SER A 21 16.38 -15.98 5.75
N LEU A 22 15.14 -16.38 5.51
CA LEU A 22 14.69 -16.79 4.18
C LEU A 22 14.61 -15.54 3.30
N TRP A 23 15.77 -14.98 2.98
CA TRP A 23 15.90 -14.09 1.83
C TRP A 23 15.76 -14.99 0.61
N HIS A 24 14.56 -15.05 0.04
CA HIS A 24 14.40 -15.51 -1.33
C HIS A 24 15.18 -14.55 -2.23
N LEU A 25 16.47 -14.85 -2.44
CA LEU A 25 17.25 -14.38 -3.57
C LEU A 25 16.72 -15.12 -4.79
N VAL A 26 15.56 -14.65 -5.30
CA VAL A 26 15.17 -14.99 -6.66
C VAL A 26 16.17 -14.27 -7.56
N GLU A 27 17.01 -15.11 -8.16
CA GLU A 27 17.96 -14.85 -9.25
C GLU A 27 17.70 -13.54 -10.03
N THR A 28 18.80 -12.82 -10.19
CA THR A 28 19.00 -11.48 -10.77
C THR A 28 18.59 -11.34 -12.25
N THR A 29 17.66 -12.15 -12.74
CA THR A 29 16.96 -11.98 -14.02
C THR A 29 15.50 -11.55 -13.82
N ALA A 30 14.89 -11.85 -12.67
CA ALA A 30 13.54 -11.41 -12.33
C ALA A 30 13.46 -9.93 -11.94
N ALA A 31 14.55 -9.33 -11.45
CA ALA A 31 14.59 -7.89 -11.12
C ALA A 31 14.49 -7.01 -12.38
N VAL A 32 14.91 -7.51 -13.54
CA VAL A 32 14.77 -6.81 -14.83
C VAL A 32 13.40 -7.10 -15.47
N ALA A 33 12.80 -8.28 -15.21
CA ALA A 33 11.47 -8.63 -15.69
C ALA A 33 10.32 -8.06 -14.82
N ALA A 34 10.54 -7.83 -13.52
CA ALA A 34 9.60 -7.12 -12.64
C ALA A 34 9.51 -5.63 -12.99
N ALA A 35 10.58 -5.05 -13.53
CA ALA A 35 10.54 -3.72 -14.14
C ALA A 35 9.66 -3.69 -15.41
N THR A 36 9.34 -4.84 -16.01
CA THR A 36 8.50 -4.95 -17.21
C THR A 36 7.01 -5.11 -16.91
N ARG A 37 6.59 -5.34 -15.64
CA ARG A 37 5.19 -5.68 -15.32
C ARG A 37 4.35 -4.56 -14.71
N GLU A 38 4.86 -3.34 -14.62
CA GLU A 38 4.08 -2.18 -14.13
C GLU A 38 4.14 -0.94 -15.06
N PRO A 39 4.13 -1.06 -16.42
CA PRO A 39 4.32 0.11 -17.28
C PRO A 39 3.16 1.13 -17.27
N ASN A 40 1.97 0.81 -16.76
CA ASN A 40 0.79 1.66 -17.00
C ASN A 40 0.30 2.46 -15.78
N LEU A 41 0.89 2.32 -14.58
CA LEU A 41 0.44 3.12 -13.43
C LEU A 41 0.75 4.61 -13.63
N ARG A 42 1.96 4.94 -14.09
CA ARG A 42 2.32 6.33 -14.39
C ARG A 42 1.43 6.93 -15.48
N GLU A 43 1.09 6.15 -16.50
CA GLU A 43 0.18 6.58 -17.58
C GLU A 43 -1.27 6.73 -17.11
N ARG A 44 -1.74 5.82 -16.25
CA ARG A 44 -3.09 5.88 -15.67
C ARG A 44 -3.28 7.11 -14.77
N PHE A 45 -2.28 7.46 -13.98
CA PHE A 45 -2.27 8.63 -13.12
C PHE A 45 -1.65 9.87 -13.78
N HIS A 46 -1.46 9.84 -15.10
CA HIS A 46 -0.89 10.98 -15.82
C HIS A 46 -1.80 12.20 -15.68
N GLY A 47 -1.24 13.31 -15.20
CA GLY A 47 -1.96 14.56 -14.93
C GLY A 47 -2.49 14.70 -13.50
N ASP A 48 -2.42 13.67 -12.65
CA ASP A 48 -2.75 13.80 -11.23
C ASP A 48 -1.53 14.22 -10.41
N GLU A 49 -1.41 15.53 -10.14
CA GLU A 49 -0.33 16.11 -9.34
C GLU A 49 -0.19 15.50 -7.94
N TYR A 50 -1.29 14.97 -7.40
CA TYR A 50 -1.30 14.34 -6.08
C TYR A 50 -0.63 12.96 -6.08
N PHE A 51 -0.91 12.11 -7.08
CA PHE A 51 -0.50 10.71 -7.08
C PHE A 51 0.86 10.48 -7.75
N ILE A 52 1.23 11.27 -8.75
CA ILE A 52 2.53 11.17 -9.44
C ILE A 52 3.71 11.11 -8.46
N PRO A 53 3.88 12.06 -7.51
CA PRO A 53 5.03 12.02 -6.60
C PRO A 53 5.01 10.82 -5.66
N ILE A 54 3.83 10.30 -5.32
CA ILE A 54 3.67 9.11 -4.47
C ILE A 54 4.11 7.86 -5.25
N ILE A 55 3.60 7.70 -6.47
CA ILE A 55 3.94 6.57 -7.35
C ILE A 55 5.43 6.58 -7.65
N ASP A 56 6.00 7.73 -7.99
CA ASP A 56 7.43 7.85 -8.22
C ASP A 56 8.26 7.44 -7.01
N GLN A 57 7.86 7.88 -5.82
CA GLN A 57 8.53 7.54 -4.57
C GLN A 57 8.44 6.05 -4.24
N LEU A 58 7.29 5.41 -4.51
CA LEU A 58 7.10 3.97 -4.35
C LEU A 58 7.93 3.16 -5.35
N LEU A 59 8.12 3.69 -6.57
CA LEU A 59 8.99 3.12 -7.60
C LEU A 59 10.48 3.43 -7.38
N GLY A 60 10.85 4.08 -6.27
CA GLY A 60 12.25 4.39 -5.93
C GLY A 60 12.85 5.58 -6.70
N SER A 61 12.04 6.32 -7.45
CA SER A 61 12.48 7.59 -8.05
C SER A 61 12.57 8.67 -6.97
N ARG A 62 13.68 9.41 -6.94
CA ARG A 62 13.88 10.51 -5.97
C ARG A 62 13.07 11.74 -6.39
N THR A 63 11.76 11.74 -6.12
CA THR A 63 10.88 12.86 -6.50
C THR A 63 10.88 13.95 -5.43
N GLY A 64 11.18 15.18 -5.86
CA GLY A 64 11.20 16.38 -5.03
C GLY A 64 12.47 17.21 -5.25
N SER A 65 12.27 18.51 -5.52
CA SER A 65 13.34 19.50 -5.72
C SER A 65 14.16 19.76 -4.46
N THR A 66 13.54 19.66 -3.28
CA THR A 66 14.16 19.96 -1.97
C THR A 66 14.08 18.76 -1.02
N ILE A 67 15.02 18.65 -0.08
CA ILE A 67 15.02 17.63 0.98
C ILE A 67 13.70 17.60 1.76
N LYS A 68 13.12 18.78 2.06
CA LYS A 68 11.82 18.90 2.73
C LYS A 68 10.68 18.28 1.92
N ALA A 69 10.62 18.55 0.61
CA ALA A 69 9.61 18.01 -0.29
C ALA A 69 9.72 16.48 -0.37
N ARG A 70 10.93 15.95 -0.51
CA ARG A 70 11.19 14.50 -0.50
C ARG A 70 10.72 13.84 0.78
N ARG A 71 11.02 14.44 1.94
CA ARG A 71 10.58 13.90 3.25
C ARG A 71 9.05 13.89 3.37
N HIS A 72 8.38 14.92 2.88
CA HIS A 72 6.93 15.01 2.90
C HIS A 72 6.28 13.97 1.99
N VAL A 73 6.79 13.80 0.76
CA VAL A 73 6.33 12.75 -0.18
C VAL A 73 6.61 11.37 0.40
N TYR A 74 7.78 11.13 0.99
CA TYR A 74 8.11 9.87 1.64
C TYR A 74 7.12 9.53 2.76
N LYS A 75 6.86 10.46 3.68
CA LYS A 75 5.88 10.25 4.76
C LYS A 75 4.49 9.95 4.20
N ARG A 76 4.06 10.68 3.18
CA ARG A 76 2.77 10.45 2.52
C ARG A 76 2.72 9.08 1.87
N ALA A 77 3.78 8.66 1.19
CA ALA A 77 3.86 7.37 0.51
C ALA A 77 3.78 6.16 1.46
N GLN A 78 4.04 6.34 2.76
CA GLN A 78 3.89 5.26 3.76
C GLN A 78 2.43 4.76 3.88
N GLU A 79 1.45 5.61 3.55
CA GLU A 79 0.03 5.25 3.55
C GLU A 79 -0.42 4.59 2.24
N TYR A 80 0.49 4.34 1.30
CA TYR A 80 0.17 3.79 -0.01
C TYR A 80 1.01 2.54 -0.31
N MET A 81 0.42 1.61 -1.05
CA MET A 81 1.11 0.43 -1.56
C MET A 81 0.72 0.20 -3.02
N ILE A 82 1.63 -0.39 -3.79
CA ILE A 82 1.31 -0.90 -5.14
C ILE A 82 1.18 -2.41 -5.01
N GLU A 83 0.03 -2.94 -5.45
CA GLU A 83 -0.26 -4.37 -5.47
C GLU A 83 -1.11 -4.67 -6.71
N ASP A 84 -0.75 -5.71 -7.47
CA ASP A 84 -1.46 -6.16 -8.68
C ASP A 84 -1.72 -5.07 -9.73
N GLY A 85 -0.73 -4.21 -10.02
CA GLY A 85 -0.93 -3.14 -11.01
C GLY A 85 -1.78 -1.97 -10.54
N ARG A 86 -2.15 -1.92 -9.25
CA ARG A 86 -3.05 -0.92 -8.68
C ARG A 86 -2.39 -0.19 -7.52
N LEU A 87 -2.72 1.09 -7.41
CA LEU A 87 -2.35 1.89 -6.24
C LEU A 87 -3.43 1.70 -5.18
N TRP A 88 -3.01 1.35 -3.98
CA TRP A 88 -3.89 1.16 -2.82
C TRP A 88 -3.52 2.15 -1.73
N LYS A 89 -4.53 2.75 -1.08
CA LYS A 89 -4.36 3.50 0.15
C LYS A 89 -4.60 2.58 1.34
N VAL A 90 -3.56 2.36 2.12
CA VAL A 90 -3.56 1.56 3.34
C VAL A 90 -3.96 2.48 4.48
N GLY A 91 -5.06 2.16 5.15
CA GLY A 91 -5.46 2.94 6.32
C GLY A 91 -4.50 2.73 7.49
N ASP A 92 -4.39 3.72 8.37
CA ASP A 92 -3.79 3.48 9.68
C ASP A 92 -4.63 2.44 10.44
N LYS A 93 -3.95 1.50 11.12
CA LYS A 93 -4.51 0.28 11.72
C LYS A 93 -5.61 0.55 12.74
N GLN A 94 -5.75 1.80 13.20
CA GLN A 94 -6.65 2.19 14.29
C GLN A 94 -7.95 2.86 13.83
N SER A 95 -8.06 3.34 12.58
CA SER A 95 -9.11 4.35 12.25
C SER A 95 -10.06 3.99 11.11
N ARG A 96 -9.82 2.92 10.34
CA ARG A 96 -10.62 2.67 9.12
C ARG A 96 -11.39 1.36 9.17
N ARG A 97 -12.67 1.42 8.79
CA ARG A 97 -13.56 0.25 8.64
C ARG A 97 -13.04 -0.75 7.60
N VAL A 98 -12.38 -0.25 6.55
CA VAL A 98 -11.82 -1.04 5.46
C VAL A 98 -10.29 -0.98 5.51
N PRO A 99 -9.58 -2.12 5.45
CA PRO A 99 -8.12 -2.18 5.63
C PRO A 99 -7.34 -1.44 4.54
N ARG A 100 -7.87 -1.44 3.31
CA ARG A 100 -7.29 -0.75 2.16
C ARG A 100 -8.37 -0.37 1.15
N VAL A 101 -8.15 0.72 0.43
CA VAL A 101 -9.05 1.20 -0.63
C VAL A 101 -8.26 1.43 -1.91
N GLU A 102 -8.86 1.17 -3.06
CA GLU A 102 -8.20 1.38 -4.36
C GLU A 102 -8.10 2.88 -4.64
N CYS A 103 -6.91 3.36 -5.03
CA CYS A 103 -6.76 4.72 -5.52
C CYS A 103 -7.10 4.77 -7.00
N ILE A 104 -7.89 5.77 -7.38
CA ILE A 104 -8.22 6.04 -8.78
C ILE A 104 -7.82 7.48 -9.15
N PRO A 105 -7.45 7.74 -10.40
CA PRO A 105 -7.12 9.09 -10.85
C PRO A 105 -8.36 9.99 -10.80
N SER A 106 -8.17 11.29 -10.57
CA SER A 106 -9.29 12.22 -10.33
C SER A 106 -10.25 12.29 -11.52
N ARG A 107 -9.72 12.13 -12.74
CA ARG A 107 -10.48 12.04 -13.99
C ARG A 107 -11.43 10.83 -14.07
N GLU A 108 -11.07 9.72 -13.43
CA GLU A 108 -11.91 8.51 -13.37
C GLU A 108 -12.92 8.60 -12.21
N GLY A 109 -12.61 9.40 -11.18
CA GLY A 109 -13.44 9.58 -9.98
C GLY A 109 -14.87 10.00 -10.27
N PHE A 110 -15.05 11.02 -11.13
CA PHE A 110 -16.39 11.51 -11.49
C PHE A 110 -17.23 10.43 -12.19
N ASN A 111 -16.67 9.76 -13.20
CA ASN A 111 -17.38 8.70 -13.92
C ASN A 111 -17.71 7.51 -13.02
N THR A 112 -16.82 7.19 -12.08
CA THR A 112 -17.06 6.14 -11.07
C THR A 112 -18.20 6.52 -10.13
N ALA A 113 -18.26 7.78 -9.68
CA ALA A 113 -19.34 8.29 -8.84
C ALA A 113 -20.68 8.30 -9.58
N LEU A 114 -20.70 8.77 -10.84
CA LEU A 114 -21.90 8.77 -11.67
C LEU A 114 -22.43 7.35 -11.91
N LYS A 115 -21.53 6.40 -12.21
CA LYS A 115 -21.87 4.99 -12.39
C LYS A 115 -22.48 4.39 -11.12
N ALA A 116 -21.84 4.61 -9.96
CA ALA A 116 -22.36 4.14 -8.68
C ALA A 116 -23.76 4.72 -8.38
N HIS A 117 -23.96 6.02 -8.60
CA HIS A 117 -25.26 6.64 -8.42
C HIS A 117 -26.34 5.99 -9.32
N MET A 118 -26.03 5.74 -10.60
CA MET A 118 -26.98 5.12 -11.54
C MET A 118 -27.27 3.65 -11.21
N GLU A 119 -26.24 2.84 -10.96
CA GLU A 119 -26.37 1.39 -10.72
C GLU A 119 -27.09 1.08 -9.41
N ASN A 120 -26.94 1.95 -8.42
CA ASN A 120 -27.48 1.73 -7.10
C ASN A 120 -28.89 2.33 -6.89
N GLY A 121 -29.54 2.79 -7.96
CA GLY A 121 -30.92 3.28 -7.91
C GLY A 121 -31.03 4.74 -7.48
N HIS A 122 -30.10 5.59 -7.93
CA HIS A 122 -30.07 7.02 -7.67
C HIS A 122 -29.97 7.38 -6.18
N TRP A 123 -29.06 6.73 -5.47
CA TRP A 123 -28.76 7.06 -4.08
C TRP A 123 -28.43 8.54 -3.90
N ASP A 124 -28.79 9.06 -2.72
CA ASP A 124 -28.38 10.39 -2.31
C ASP A 124 -26.84 10.53 -2.32
N VAL A 125 -26.37 11.76 -2.46
CA VAL A 125 -24.95 12.11 -2.57
C VAL A 125 -24.17 11.57 -1.38
N ASP A 126 -24.72 11.67 -0.16
CA ASP A 126 -24.04 11.22 1.05
C ASP A 126 -23.87 9.70 1.11
N ILE A 127 -24.90 8.95 0.68
CA ILE A 127 -24.85 7.49 0.64
C ILE A 127 -23.87 7.04 -0.45
N THR A 128 -23.90 7.70 -1.61
CA THR A 128 -22.98 7.44 -2.71
C THR A 128 -21.54 7.71 -2.27
N LYS A 129 -21.27 8.85 -1.61
CA LYS A 129 -19.97 9.19 -1.04
C LYS A 129 -19.50 8.16 -0.02
N LEU A 130 -20.38 7.72 0.88
CA LEU A 130 -20.05 6.69 1.88
C LEU A 130 -19.65 5.38 1.20
N TRP A 131 -20.43 4.93 0.21
CA TRP A 131 -20.16 3.71 -0.55
C TRP A 131 -18.84 3.79 -1.33
N LEU A 132 -18.55 4.95 -1.93
CA LEU A 132 -17.31 5.20 -2.65
C LEU A 132 -16.11 5.19 -1.71
N ARG A 133 -16.20 5.83 -0.54
CA ARG A 133 -15.11 5.91 0.45
C ARG A 133 -14.68 4.56 1.02
N ASP A 134 -15.57 3.56 0.97
CA ASP A 134 -15.29 2.18 1.37
C ASP A 134 -14.50 1.40 0.28
N ARG A 135 -14.51 1.83 -0.98
CA ARG A 135 -13.91 1.11 -2.11
C ARG A 135 -12.77 1.85 -2.79
N TYR A 136 -12.95 3.15 -2.94
CA TYR A 136 -12.11 4.01 -3.77
C TYR A 136 -11.62 5.23 -2.99
N PHE A 137 -10.50 5.77 -3.44
CA PHE A 137 -9.94 7.02 -2.95
C PHE A 137 -9.38 7.86 -4.09
N TRP A 138 -9.76 9.12 -4.14
CA TRP A 138 -9.12 10.15 -4.94
C TRP A 138 -9.20 11.51 -4.20
N PRO A 139 -8.31 12.46 -4.50
CA PRO A 139 -8.40 13.82 -3.99
C PRO A 139 -9.71 14.48 -4.45
N HIS A 140 -10.38 15.22 -3.57
CA HIS A 140 -11.63 15.94 -3.89
C HIS A 140 -12.81 15.02 -4.25
N ILE A 141 -12.95 13.90 -3.52
CA ILE A 141 -14.18 13.08 -3.53
C ILE A 141 -15.37 13.80 -2.86
N ASP A 142 -15.11 14.90 -2.15
CA ASP A 142 -16.14 15.70 -1.48
C ASP A 142 -16.76 16.74 -2.42
#